data_AF-A0A7V4YTM3-F1
#
_entry.id   AF-A0A7V4YTM3-F1
#
_cell.length_a   1.000
_cell.length_b   1.000
_cell.length_c   1.000
_cell.angle_alpha   90.00
_cell.angle_beta   90.00
_cell.angle_gamma   90.00
#
_symmetry.space_group_name_H-M   'P 1'
#
loop_
_entity.id
_entity.type
_entity.pdbx_description
1 polymer ?
#
loop_
_entity_poly.entity_id
_entity_poly.type
_entity_poly.pdbx_seq_one_letter_code
_entity_poly.pdbx_strand_id
1 'polypeptide(L)'
;MGKWDNVIHFARKLRADFHEFTFKNPDVHFSAGIFMGNPHYPVGRFYRDAGKLQDDAKNSNERKNRVKIFNQILDWEEFDSKINLGEKFARVFEGEETEMKKLPSAFAYRILNLVKSSFRESTYEDREGNWYNRGSINPGRFSRNVAGLRYFLARQGFDKKRSEEAVSVIEKELIWDFMRSFDFNGDEDKIYPVRDYLVALNYAIFKNRAKASQKS
;
A
#
# COMPACT_ATOMS: atom_id res chain seq x y z
N MET A 1 8.64 19.99 -1.74
CA MET A 1 7.32 19.98 -1.05
C MET A 1 6.24 20.18 -2.09
N GLY A 2 5.02 19.71 -1.86
CA GLY A 2 3.93 19.88 -2.82
C GLY A 2 2.71 19.05 -2.49
N LYS A 3 1.78 18.95 -3.45
CA LYS A 3 0.61 18.08 -3.35
C LYS A 3 1.07 16.63 -3.13
N TRP A 4 0.43 15.94 -2.18
CA TRP A 4 0.90 14.65 -1.66
C TRP A 4 1.10 13.58 -2.74
N ASP A 5 0.19 13.49 -3.72
CA ASP A 5 0.25 12.54 -4.83
C ASP A 5 1.41 12.88 -5.77
N ASN A 6 1.58 14.16 -6.11
CA ASN A 6 2.72 14.62 -6.92
C ASN A 6 4.06 14.31 -6.25
N VAL A 7 4.17 14.45 -4.92
CA VAL A 7 5.38 14.11 -4.17
C VAL A 7 5.67 12.60 -4.24
N ILE A 8 4.63 11.76 -4.13
CA ILE A 8 4.77 10.30 -4.28
C ILE A 8 5.26 9.95 -5.69
N HIS A 9 4.62 10.47 -6.73
CA HIS A 9 5.03 10.21 -8.11
C HIS A 9 6.41 10.77 -8.44
N PHE A 10 6.76 11.93 -7.88
CA PHE A 10 8.11 12.48 -7.98
C PHE A 10 9.14 11.56 -7.34
N ALA A 11 8.87 10.98 -6.16
CA ALA A 11 9.79 10.05 -5.52
C ALA A 11 10.04 8.79 -6.37
N ARG A 12 8.99 8.24 -7.00
CA ARG A 12 9.12 7.11 -7.95
C ARG A 12 9.99 7.47 -9.14
N LYS A 13 9.74 8.63 -9.75
CA LYS A 13 10.53 9.11 -10.89
C LYS A 13 11.98 9.37 -10.50
N LEU A 14 12.21 10.06 -9.39
CA LEU A 14 13.55 10.34 -8.88
C LEU A 14 14.33 9.05 -8.62
N ARG A 15 13.67 8.01 -8.10
CA ARG A 15 14.28 6.69 -7.93
C ARG A 15 14.73 6.10 -9.27
N ALA A 16 13.84 6.07 -10.26
CA ALA A 16 14.15 5.53 -11.58
C ALA A 16 15.28 6.31 -12.26
N ASP A 17 15.20 7.64 -12.27
CA ASP A 17 16.19 8.52 -12.88
C ASP A 17 17.56 8.40 -12.19
N PHE A 18 17.59 8.29 -10.85
CA PHE A 18 18.83 8.08 -10.10
C PHE A 18 19.45 6.70 -10.37
N HIS A 19 18.64 5.65 -10.44
CA HIS A 19 19.13 4.31 -10.74
C HIS A 19 19.73 4.23 -12.15
N GLU A 20 19.15 4.94 -13.12
CA GLU A 20 19.73 5.06 -14.46
C GLU A 20 21.03 5.88 -14.45
N PHE A 21 21.03 7.02 -13.72
CA PHE A 21 22.21 7.88 -13.57
C PHE A 21 23.41 7.15 -12.97
N THR A 22 23.19 6.20 -12.05
CA THR A 22 24.25 5.38 -11.46
C THR A 22 24.60 4.13 -12.27
N PHE A 23 24.18 4.05 -13.54
CA PHE A 23 24.35 2.87 -14.40
C PHE A 23 23.81 1.58 -13.76
N LYS A 24 22.70 1.71 -13.02
CA LYS A 24 22.03 0.61 -12.32
C LYS A 24 22.91 -0.08 -11.27
N ASN A 25 23.91 0.62 -10.75
CA ASN A 25 24.79 0.09 -9.72
C ASN A 25 24.00 -0.16 -8.41
N PRO A 26 23.88 -1.42 -7.94
CA PRO A 26 23.11 -1.75 -6.75
C PRO A 26 23.72 -1.19 -5.46
N ASP A 27 25.02 -0.88 -5.43
CA ASP A 27 25.72 -0.35 -4.25
C ASP A 27 25.53 1.17 -4.09
N VAL A 28 25.09 1.85 -5.14
CA VAL A 28 24.83 3.31 -5.13
C VAL A 28 23.33 3.55 -5.13
N HIS A 29 22.78 3.74 -3.94
CA HIS A 29 21.35 3.91 -3.72
C HIS A 29 21.05 5.00 -2.68
N PHE A 30 19.78 5.40 -2.59
CA PHE A 30 19.30 6.28 -1.52
C PHE A 30 18.06 5.72 -0.82
N SER A 31 17.89 6.17 0.43
CA SER A 31 16.66 5.97 1.21
C SER A 31 15.91 7.29 1.32
N ALA A 32 14.58 7.22 1.47
CA ALA A 32 13.71 8.39 1.52
C ALA A 32 12.67 8.32 2.65
N GLY A 33 12.27 9.48 3.15
CA GLY A 33 11.14 9.63 4.07
C GLY A 33 10.10 10.57 3.46
N ILE A 34 8.87 10.09 3.26
CA ILE A 34 7.78 10.91 2.70
C ILE A 34 6.84 11.28 3.85
N PHE A 35 7.00 12.51 4.33
CA PHE A 35 6.13 13.06 5.37
C PHE A 35 4.82 13.58 4.78
N MET A 36 3.71 13.20 5.43
CA MET A 36 2.39 13.76 5.17
C MET A 36 1.88 14.45 6.42
N GLY A 37 1.52 15.72 6.27
CA GLY A 37 1.02 16.54 7.37
C GLY A 37 -0.02 17.56 6.91
N ASN A 38 -0.58 18.26 7.89
CA ASN A 38 -1.52 19.34 7.64
C ASN A 38 -0.83 20.51 6.89
N PRO A 39 -1.53 21.24 6.01
CA PRO A 39 -0.99 22.44 5.35
C PRO A 39 -0.40 23.50 6.32
N HIS A 40 -0.92 23.59 7.55
CA HIS A 40 -0.45 24.49 8.60
C HIS A 40 0.64 23.88 9.51
N TYR A 41 1.20 22.72 9.14
CA TYR A 41 2.26 22.11 9.93
C TYR A 41 3.52 22.97 9.88
N PRO A 42 4.13 23.34 11.04
CA PRO A 42 5.27 24.25 11.06
C PRO A 42 6.45 23.73 10.22
N VAL A 43 7.00 24.59 9.36
CA VAL A 43 8.05 24.23 8.38
C VAL A 43 9.28 23.59 9.05
N GLY A 44 9.80 24.19 10.13
CA GLY A 44 10.94 23.62 10.85
C GLY A 44 10.65 22.23 11.45
N ARG A 45 9.40 21.98 11.84
CA ARG A 45 8.95 20.68 12.35
C ARG A 45 8.80 19.67 11.21
N PHE A 46 8.24 20.10 10.07
CA PHE A 46 8.13 19.30 8.85
C PHE A 46 9.48 18.73 8.42
N TYR A 47 10.52 19.57 8.32
CA TYR A 47 11.84 19.12 7.86
C TYR A 47 12.46 18.09 8.81
N ARG A 48 12.38 18.36 10.12
CA ARG A 48 12.89 17.44 11.14
C ARG A 48 12.17 16.09 11.08
N ASP A 49 10.85 16.09 10.96
CA ASP A 49 10.08 14.85 11.00
C ASP A 49 10.23 14.07 9.68
N ALA A 50 10.36 14.75 8.53
CA ALA A 50 10.73 14.11 7.27
C ALA A 50 12.13 13.46 7.34
N GLY A 51 13.10 14.15 7.96
CA GLY A 51 14.44 13.61 8.22
C GLY A 51 14.39 12.35 9.09
N LYS A 52 13.61 12.37 10.19
CA LYS A 52 13.40 11.18 11.03
C LYS A 52 12.84 10.00 10.23
N LEU A 53 11.86 10.23 9.35
CA LEU A 53 11.31 9.15 8.52
C LEU A 53 12.37 8.56 7.58
N GLN A 54 13.27 9.38 7.04
CA GLN A 54 14.37 8.92 6.21
C GLN A 54 15.40 8.12 7.03
N ASP A 55 15.73 8.59 8.23
CA ASP A 55 16.66 7.90 9.12
C ASP A 55 16.09 6.54 9.55
N ASP A 56 14.80 6.48 9.89
CA ASP A 56 14.10 5.23 10.16
C ASP A 56 14.19 4.25 8.98
N ALA A 57 14.02 4.75 7.74
CA ALA A 57 14.15 3.92 6.54
C ALA A 57 15.58 3.38 6.36
N LYS A 58 16.60 4.22 6.57
CA LYS A 58 18.02 3.82 6.50
C LYS A 58 18.38 2.80 7.57
N ASN A 59 17.91 2.99 8.80
CA ASN A 59 18.30 2.19 9.94
C ASN A 59 17.45 0.92 10.10
N SER A 60 16.46 0.70 9.23
CA SER A 60 15.58 -0.47 9.29
C SER A 60 16.26 -1.79 8.89
N ASN A 61 17.36 -1.72 8.13
CA ASN A 61 18.22 -2.85 7.80
C ASN A 61 19.61 -2.35 7.35
N GLU A 62 20.59 -3.25 7.26
CA GLU A 62 21.96 -2.88 6.86
C GLU A 62 22.05 -2.43 5.40
N ARG A 63 21.23 -3.01 4.51
CA ARG A 63 21.19 -2.68 3.08
C ARG A 63 20.62 -1.29 2.79
N LYS A 64 19.99 -0.62 3.76
CA LYS A 64 19.29 0.67 3.56
C LYS A 64 18.37 0.56 2.35
N ASN A 65 18.44 1.51 1.41
CA ASN A 65 17.76 1.45 0.12
C ASN A 65 16.23 1.32 0.23
N ARG A 66 15.62 2.07 1.16
CA ARG A 66 14.21 1.93 1.52
C ARG A 66 13.50 3.26 1.63
N VAL A 67 12.18 3.22 1.55
CA VAL A 67 11.32 4.38 1.69
C VAL A 67 10.34 4.20 2.84
N LYS A 68 10.19 5.24 3.67
CA LYS A 68 9.18 5.29 4.73
C LYS A 68 8.04 6.22 4.34
N ILE A 69 6.82 5.69 4.30
CA ILE A 69 5.58 6.42 4.00
C ILE A 69 4.40 5.79 4.74
N PHE A 70 3.40 6.57 5.16
CA PHE A 70 2.23 6.08 5.90
C PHE A 70 2.59 5.20 7.12
N ASN A 71 3.71 5.51 7.77
CA ASN A 71 4.28 4.75 8.89
C ASN A 71 4.66 3.29 8.56
N GLN A 72 4.84 2.96 7.28
CA GLN A 72 5.39 1.70 6.79
C GLN A 72 6.75 1.93 6.14
N ILE A 73 7.65 0.96 6.24
CA ILE A 73 8.98 0.99 5.62
C ILE A 73 9.01 -0.12 4.58
N LEU A 74 9.26 0.25 3.34
CA LEU A 74 9.24 -0.66 2.19
C LEU A 74 10.53 -0.51 1.40
N ASP A 75 10.92 -1.54 0.67
CA ASP A 75 11.85 -1.35 -0.43
C ASP A 75 11.18 -0.55 -1.58
N TRP A 76 11.98 -0.19 -2.58
CA TRP A 76 11.50 0.63 -3.68
C TRP A 76 10.59 -0.13 -4.66
N GLU A 77 10.77 -1.44 -4.83
CA GLU A 77 9.92 -2.28 -5.70
C GLU A 77 8.54 -2.47 -5.08
N GLU A 78 8.51 -2.77 -3.78
CA GLU A 78 7.33 -2.86 -2.94
C GLU A 78 6.56 -1.55 -2.93
N PHE A 79 7.25 -0.42 -2.68
CA PHE A 79 6.65 0.89 -2.73
C PHE A 79 5.93 1.12 -4.06
N ASP A 80 6.60 0.85 -5.19
CA ASP A 80 6.02 0.98 -6.51
C ASP A 80 4.79 0.06 -6.69
N SER A 81 4.88 -1.20 -6.25
CA SER A 81 3.76 -2.14 -6.30
C SER A 81 2.56 -1.64 -5.49
N LYS A 82 2.78 -1.19 -4.25
CA LYS A 82 1.70 -0.71 -3.37
C LYS A 82 1.09 0.60 -3.85
N ILE A 83 1.87 1.50 -4.45
CA ILE A 83 1.31 2.71 -5.08
C ILE A 83 0.44 2.31 -6.28
N ASN A 84 0.89 1.41 -7.15
CA ASN A 84 0.09 0.94 -8.29
C ASN A 84 -1.21 0.27 -7.82
N LEU A 85 -1.16 -0.59 -6.79
CA LEU A 85 -2.35 -1.19 -6.20
C LEU A 85 -3.30 -0.13 -5.61
N GLY A 86 -2.76 0.88 -4.92
CA GLY A 86 -3.53 1.99 -4.39
C GLY A 86 -4.23 2.81 -5.49
N GLU A 87 -3.59 3.00 -6.64
CA GLU A 87 -4.21 3.63 -7.80
C GLU A 87 -5.36 2.81 -8.37
N LYS A 88 -5.21 1.49 -8.49
CA LYS A 88 -6.31 0.60 -8.91
C LYS A 88 -7.49 0.69 -7.95
N PHE A 89 -7.23 0.60 -6.63
CA PHE A 89 -8.28 0.78 -5.64
C PHE A 89 -8.98 2.13 -5.73
N ALA A 90 -8.24 3.21 -6.01
CA ALA A 90 -8.85 4.52 -6.22
C ALA A 90 -9.80 4.52 -7.42
N ARG A 91 -9.43 3.91 -8.55
CA ARG A 91 -10.29 3.79 -9.74
C ARG A 91 -11.54 2.95 -9.46
N VAL A 92 -11.39 1.81 -8.76
CA VAL A 92 -12.51 0.97 -8.34
C VAL A 92 -13.46 1.74 -7.42
N PHE A 93 -12.92 2.51 -6.46
CA PHE A 93 -13.75 3.34 -5.57
C PHE A 93 -14.51 4.43 -6.33
N GLU A 94 -13.97 4.90 -7.44
CA GLU A 94 -14.59 5.91 -8.29
C GLU A 94 -15.60 5.33 -9.28
N GLY A 95 -15.60 4.01 -9.49
CA GLY A 95 -16.42 3.35 -10.50
C GLY A 95 -15.86 3.51 -11.92
N GLU A 96 -14.55 3.76 -12.07
CA GLU A 96 -13.90 3.92 -13.38
C GLU A 96 -13.56 2.57 -14.03
N GLU A 97 -13.30 1.53 -13.22
CA GLU A 97 -12.98 0.18 -13.70
C GLU A 97 -14.20 -0.75 -13.81
N THR A 98 -15.39 -0.24 -13.51
CA THR A 98 -16.63 -1.02 -13.50
C THR A 98 -17.79 -0.18 -14.02
N GLU A 99 -18.83 -0.81 -14.58
CA GLU A 99 -20.11 -0.15 -14.95
C GLU A 99 -20.91 0.37 -13.71
N MET A 100 -20.22 0.68 -12.61
CA MET A 100 -20.82 0.91 -11.30
C MET A 100 -20.82 2.38 -10.90
N LYS A 101 -21.78 2.72 -10.05
CA LYS A 101 -21.70 3.93 -9.22
C LYS A 101 -20.47 3.89 -8.32
N LYS A 102 -19.91 5.08 -8.07
CA LYS A 102 -18.90 5.35 -7.03
C LYS A 102 -19.19 4.57 -5.74
N LEU A 103 -18.19 3.84 -5.25
CA LEU A 103 -18.32 3.07 -4.01
C LEU A 103 -18.29 4.00 -2.79
N PRO A 104 -19.02 3.65 -1.71
CA PRO A 104 -19.01 4.44 -0.48
C PRO A 104 -17.60 4.53 0.12
N SER A 105 -17.19 5.69 0.64
CA SER A 105 -15.88 5.86 1.30
C SER A 105 -15.68 4.91 2.49
N ALA A 106 -16.77 4.49 3.16
CA ALA A 106 -16.75 3.46 4.20
C ALA A 106 -16.28 2.09 3.71
N PHE A 107 -16.37 1.82 2.40
CA PHE A 107 -15.92 0.59 1.77
C PHE A 107 -14.40 0.45 1.81
N ALA A 108 -13.66 1.53 1.59
CA ALA A 108 -12.19 1.53 1.69
C ALA A 108 -11.71 1.12 3.09
N TYR A 109 -12.40 1.61 4.14
CA TYR A 109 -12.13 1.20 5.52
C TYR A 109 -12.48 -0.26 5.81
N ARG A 110 -13.50 -0.80 5.13
CA ARG A 110 -13.83 -2.23 5.26
C ARG A 110 -12.80 -3.12 4.56
N ILE A 111 -12.26 -2.71 3.41
CA ILE A 111 -11.15 -3.42 2.76
C ILE A 111 -9.90 -3.36 3.63
N LEU A 112 -9.63 -2.21 4.27
CA LEU A 112 -8.58 -2.08 5.26
C LEU A 112 -8.73 -3.07 6.42
N ASN A 113 -9.95 -3.21 6.95
CA ASN A 113 -10.21 -4.20 7.99
C ASN A 113 -10.12 -5.63 7.47
N LEU A 114 -10.53 -5.89 6.23
CA LEU A 114 -10.35 -7.19 5.58
C LEU A 114 -8.87 -7.54 5.54
N VAL A 115 -8.02 -6.66 5.00
CA VAL A 115 -6.57 -6.87 4.94
C VAL A 115 -6.00 -7.10 6.34
N LYS A 116 -6.29 -6.20 7.30
CA LYS A 116 -5.76 -6.31 8.67
C LYS A 116 -6.17 -7.58 9.42
N SER A 117 -7.34 -8.15 9.13
CA SER A 117 -7.88 -9.29 9.90
C SER A 117 -7.74 -10.64 9.19
N SER A 118 -7.62 -10.62 7.85
CA SER A 118 -7.44 -11.80 7.01
C SER A 118 -5.99 -12.16 6.78
N PHE A 119 -5.09 -11.18 6.87
CA PHE A 119 -3.68 -11.39 6.67
C PHE A 119 -2.98 -11.21 8.02
N ARG A 120 -2.10 -12.16 8.36
CA ARG A 120 -1.31 -12.15 9.59
C ARG A 120 0.17 -12.23 9.25
N GLU A 121 0.99 -11.73 10.14
CA GLU A 121 2.44 -11.86 10.08
C GLU A 121 2.86 -12.83 11.19
N SER A 122 3.76 -13.75 10.88
CA SER A 122 4.33 -14.67 11.85
C SER A 122 5.84 -14.63 11.71
N THR A 123 6.55 -14.67 12.84
CA THR A 123 8.01 -14.66 12.85
C THR A 123 8.51 -16.11 12.78
N TYR A 124 9.52 -16.32 11.95
CA TYR A 124 10.17 -17.59 11.67
C TYR A 124 11.69 -17.40 11.84
N GLU A 125 12.36 -18.48 12.16
CA GLU A 125 13.82 -18.56 12.19
C GLU A 125 14.25 -19.41 10.99
N ASP A 126 15.22 -18.91 10.22
CA ASP A 126 15.79 -19.68 9.10
C ASP A 126 16.79 -20.74 9.60
N ARG A 127 17.41 -21.46 8.67
CA ARG A 127 18.40 -22.50 9.00
C ARG A 127 19.72 -21.95 9.56
N GLU A 128 19.95 -20.65 9.40
CA GLU A 128 21.16 -19.94 9.79
C GLU A 128 20.97 -19.19 11.12
N GLY A 129 19.75 -19.23 11.69
CA GLY A 129 19.40 -18.58 12.96
C GLY A 129 18.93 -17.13 12.80
N ASN A 130 18.68 -16.66 11.58
CA ASN A 130 18.15 -15.32 11.36
C ASN A 130 16.63 -15.32 11.51
N TRP A 131 16.14 -14.31 12.22
CA TRP A 131 14.71 -14.10 12.40
C TRP A 131 14.13 -13.30 11.25
N TYR A 132 13.08 -13.83 10.64
CA TYR A 132 12.33 -13.19 9.58
C TYR A 132 10.84 -13.24 9.85
N ASN A 133 10.08 -12.29 9.29
CA ASN A 133 8.63 -12.34 9.33
C ASN A 133 8.10 -12.95 8.03
N ARG A 134 7.02 -13.70 8.07
CA ARG A 134 6.30 -14.16 6.87
C ARG A 134 4.84 -13.85 7.03
N GLY A 135 4.28 -13.17 6.04
CA GLY A 135 2.83 -13.01 5.96
C GLY A 135 2.13 -14.32 5.57
N SER A 136 0.94 -14.52 6.10
CA SER A 136 0.04 -15.59 5.69
C SER A 136 -1.40 -15.08 5.63
N ILE A 137 -2.16 -15.58 4.67
CA ILE A 137 -3.61 -15.37 4.64
C ILE A 137 -4.27 -16.44 5.49
N ASN A 138 -5.29 -16.05 6.27
CA ASN A 138 -6.28 -16.94 6.82
C ASN A 138 -7.46 -17.03 5.83
N PRO A 139 -7.60 -18.11 5.04
CA PRO A 139 -8.57 -18.18 3.96
C PRO A 139 -10.02 -18.09 4.45
N GLY A 140 -10.31 -18.70 5.61
CA GLY A 140 -11.63 -18.64 6.23
C GLY A 140 -12.02 -17.23 6.67
N ARG A 141 -11.09 -16.47 7.26
CA ARG A 141 -11.33 -15.05 7.61
C ARG A 141 -11.44 -14.18 6.37
N PHE A 142 -10.60 -14.41 5.35
CA PHE A 142 -10.67 -13.71 4.07
C PHE A 142 -12.04 -13.89 3.40
N SER A 143 -12.47 -15.12 3.20
CA SER A 143 -13.78 -15.43 2.62
C SER A 143 -14.94 -14.82 3.41
N ARG A 144 -14.89 -14.89 4.75
CA ARG A 144 -15.91 -14.25 5.61
C ARG A 144 -15.95 -12.74 5.46
N ASN A 145 -14.78 -12.09 5.39
CA ASN A 145 -14.70 -10.64 5.20
C ASN A 145 -15.18 -10.22 3.81
N VAL A 146 -14.83 -10.99 2.77
CA VAL A 146 -15.34 -10.83 1.39
C VAL A 146 -16.87 -10.91 1.38
N ALA A 147 -17.46 -11.91 2.03
CA ALA A 147 -18.91 -12.02 2.17
C ALA A 147 -19.52 -10.80 2.89
N GLY A 148 -18.84 -10.31 3.95
CA GLY A 148 -19.23 -9.10 4.67
C GLY A 148 -19.17 -7.82 3.81
N LEU A 149 -18.22 -7.74 2.86
CA LEU A 149 -18.14 -6.65 1.88
C LEU A 149 -19.32 -6.71 0.91
N ARG A 150 -19.62 -7.89 0.35
CA ARG A 150 -20.77 -8.09 -0.56
C ARG A 150 -22.08 -7.67 0.12
N TYR A 151 -22.27 -8.12 1.37
CA TYR A 151 -23.44 -7.79 2.15
C TYR A 151 -23.55 -6.30 2.47
N PHE A 152 -22.44 -5.62 2.74
CA PHE A 152 -22.42 -4.17 2.92
C PHE A 152 -22.84 -3.43 1.65
N LEU A 153 -22.32 -3.80 0.49
CA LEU A 153 -22.71 -3.17 -0.79
C LEU A 153 -24.19 -3.38 -1.08
N ALA A 154 -24.71 -4.59 -0.87
CA ALA A 154 -26.14 -4.86 -1.00
C ALA A 154 -26.99 -3.95 -0.11
N ARG A 155 -26.59 -3.75 1.16
CA ARG A 155 -27.26 -2.80 2.08
C ARG A 155 -27.16 -1.34 1.64
N GLN A 156 -26.16 -0.97 0.85
CA GLN A 156 -25.98 0.37 0.30
C GLN A 156 -26.74 0.57 -1.03
N GLY A 157 -27.59 -0.40 -1.42
CA GLY A 157 -28.41 -0.31 -2.64
C GLY A 157 -27.69 -0.74 -3.91
N PHE A 158 -26.52 -1.39 -3.82
CA PHE A 158 -25.90 -2.05 -4.97
C PHE A 158 -26.66 -3.35 -5.25
N ASP A 159 -27.02 -3.59 -6.51
CA ASP A 159 -27.59 -4.87 -6.91
C ASP A 159 -26.58 -6.02 -6.76
N LYS A 160 -27.08 -7.26 -6.82
CA LYS A 160 -26.28 -8.46 -6.59
C LYS A 160 -25.11 -8.57 -7.58
N LYS A 161 -25.39 -8.36 -8.87
CA LYS A 161 -24.39 -8.48 -9.94
C LYS A 161 -23.25 -7.48 -9.72
N ARG A 162 -23.56 -6.23 -9.45
CA ARG A 162 -22.58 -5.18 -9.17
C ARG A 162 -21.79 -5.42 -7.88
N SER A 163 -22.47 -5.90 -6.83
CA SER A 163 -21.79 -6.24 -5.57
C SER A 163 -20.78 -7.37 -5.77
N GLU A 164 -21.10 -8.36 -6.60
CA GLU A 164 -20.22 -9.48 -6.94
C GLU A 164 -19.03 -9.03 -7.79
N GLU A 165 -19.26 -8.23 -8.82
CA GLU A 165 -18.21 -7.68 -9.69
C GLU A 165 -17.20 -6.81 -8.91
N ALA A 166 -17.67 -5.85 -8.07
CA ALA A 166 -16.77 -4.95 -7.32
C ALA A 166 -15.88 -5.73 -6.36
N VAL A 167 -16.48 -6.65 -5.62
CA VAL A 167 -15.75 -7.46 -4.65
C VAL A 167 -14.81 -8.42 -5.36
N SER A 168 -15.20 -8.99 -6.50
CA SER A 168 -14.35 -9.88 -7.28
C SER A 168 -13.10 -9.19 -7.82
N VAL A 169 -13.21 -7.96 -8.33
CA VAL A 169 -12.04 -7.17 -8.78
C VAL A 169 -11.07 -6.96 -7.62
N ILE A 170 -11.56 -6.53 -6.46
CA ILE A 170 -10.72 -6.29 -5.27
C ILE A 170 -10.11 -7.59 -4.75
N GLU A 171 -10.90 -8.66 -4.68
CA GLU A 171 -10.44 -9.99 -4.28
C GLU A 171 -9.32 -10.46 -5.20
N LYS A 172 -9.51 -10.35 -6.53
CA LYS A 172 -8.50 -10.72 -7.53
C LYS A 172 -7.24 -9.87 -7.41
N GLU A 173 -7.36 -8.56 -7.25
CA GLU A 173 -6.20 -7.66 -7.13
C GLU A 173 -5.44 -7.90 -5.81
N LEU A 174 -6.14 -8.11 -4.69
CA LEU A 174 -5.52 -8.47 -3.42
C LEU A 174 -4.84 -9.84 -3.48
N ILE A 175 -5.49 -10.84 -4.07
CA ILE A 175 -4.90 -12.19 -4.22
C ILE A 175 -3.71 -12.13 -5.17
N TRP A 176 -3.82 -11.44 -6.30
CA TRP A 176 -2.73 -11.34 -7.28
C TRP A 176 -1.53 -10.60 -6.71
N ASP A 177 -1.75 -9.44 -6.07
CA ASP A 177 -0.67 -8.69 -5.41
C ASP A 177 -0.08 -9.50 -4.25
N PHE A 178 -0.89 -10.27 -3.51
CA PHE A 178 -0.39 -11.21 -2.51
C PHE A 178 0.44 -12.32 -3.15
N MET A 179 -0.04 -13.02 -4.15
CA MET A 179 0.73 -14.09 -4.80
C MET A 179 2.02 -13.58 -5.44
N ARG A 180 2.06 -12.34 -5.93
CA ARG A 180 3.28 -11.70 -6.43
C ARG A 180 4.21 -11.26 -5.29
N SER A 181 3.64 -10.71 -4.22
CA SER A 181 4.37 -10.32 -3.00
C SER A 181 4.63 -11.53 -2.09
N PHE A 182 4.44 -12.75 -2.54
CA PHE A 182 4.79 -13.95 -1.78
C PHE A 182 5.37 -14.88 -2.82
N ASP A 183 6.66 -14.70 -3.11
CA ASP A 183 7.36 -15.64 -3.97
C ASP A 183 7.35 -17.01 -3.27
N PHE A 184 6.47 -17.89 -3.72
CA PHE A 184 6.35 -19.24 -3.19
C PHE A 184 7.49 -20.15 -3.69
N ASN A 185 8.35 -19.67 -4.60
CA ASN A 185 9.22 -20.50 -5.42
C ASN A 185 10.73 -20.15 -5.41
N GLY A 186 11.25 -19.13 -4.71
CA GLY A 186 12.71 -18.98 -4.82
C GLY A 186 13.50 -17.84 -4.16
N ASP A 187 13.02 -17.16 -3.14
CA ASP A 187 13.90 -16.27 -2.37
C ASP A 187 13.45 -16.21 -0.91
N GLU A 188 14.11 -17.00 -0.04
CA GLU A 188 13.84 -17.02 1.41
C GLU A 188 14.07 -15.63 2.06
N ASP A 189 14.76 -14.72 1.35
CA ASP A 189 15.12 -13.37 1.77
C ASP A 189 14.03 -12.30 1.55
N LYS A 190 12.99 -12.54 0.73
CA LYS A 190 11.96 -11.53 0.42
C LYS A 190 10.71 -11.69 1.30
N ILE A 191 10.74 -10.95 2.42
CA ILE A 191 9.71 -10.88 3.45
C ILE A 191 8.74 -9.73 3.15
N TYR A 192 7.47 -10.02 2.90
CA TYR A 192 6.46 -8.98 2.65
C TYR A 192 5.49 -8.85 3.83
N PRO A 193 5.59 -7.78 4.64
CA PRO A 193 4.66 -7.55 5.71
C PRO A 193 3.29 -7.17 5.15
N VAL A 194 2.27 -7.86 5.66
CA VAL A 194 0.85 -7.57 5.45
C VAL A 194 0.50 -6.09 5.68
N ARG A 195 1.27 -5.42 6.53
CA ARG A 195 1.10 -4.01 6.85
C ARG A 195 1.42 -3.07 5.68
N ASP A 196 2.11 -3.54 4.64
CA ASP A 196 2.43 -2.71 3.47
C ASP A 196 1.21 -2.42 2.60
N TYR A 197 0.19 -3.27 2.64
CA TYR A 197 -1.11 -2.98 2.04
C TYR A 197 -1.77 -1.74 2.63
N LEU A 198 -1.37 -1.30 3.84
CA LEU A 198 -1.79 -0.02 4.41
C LEU A 198 -1.34 1.15 3.53
N VAL A 199 -0.21 1.05 2.82
CA VAL A 199 0.24 2.09 1.88
C VAL A 199 -0.74 2.22 0.73
N ALA A 200 -1.10 1.11 0.07
CA ALA A 200 -2.04 1.09 -1.04
C ALA A 200 -3.41 1.64 -0.63
N LEU A 201 -3.91 1.20 0.53
CA LEU A 201 -5.22 1.61 1.04
C LEU A 201 -5.24 3.07 1.48
N ASN A 202 -4.19 3.54 2.17
CA ASN A 202 -4.08 4.95 2.54
C ASN A 202 -4.01 5.81 1.27
N TYR A 203 -3.20 5.44 0.28
CA TYR A 203 -3.14 6.14 -1.00
C TYR A 203 -4.54 6.27 -1.63
N ALA A 204 -5.28 5.17 -1.74
CA ALA A 204 -6.63 5.16 -2.31
C ALA A 204 -7.61 6.05 -1.53
N ILE A 205 -7.55 6.01 -0.18
CA ILE A 205 -8.37 6.85 0.70
C ILE A 205 -8.03 8.33 0.51
N PHE A 206 -6.75 8.70 0.49
CA PHE A 206 -6.30 10.08 0.28
C PHE A 206 -6.72 10.61 -1.10
N LYS A 207 -6.65 9.78 -2.14
CA LYS A 207 -7.09 10.13 -3.51
C LYS A 207 -8.58 10.41 -3.57
N ASN A 208 -9.39 9.51 -2.98
CA ASN A 208 -10.84 9.71 -2.92
C ASN A 208 -11.24 10.95 -2.09
N ARG A 209 -10.53 11.22 -0.98
CA ARG A 209 -10.75 12.42 -0.14
C ARG A 209 -10.40 13.73 -0.86
N ALA A 210 -9.23 13.79 -1.51
CA ALA A 210 -8.77 14.99 -2.20
C ALA A 210 -9.75 15.45 -3.28
N LYS A 211 -10.41 14.51 -3.99
CA LYS A 211 -11.44 14.82 -4.97
C LYS A 211 -12.78 15.22 -4.36
N ALA A 212 -13.14 14.69 -3.18
CA ALA A 212 -14.36 15.11 -2.49
C ALA A 212 -14.29 16.59 -2.06
N SER A 213 -13.12 17.04 -1.60
CA SER A 213 -12.88 18.44 -1.21
C SER A 213 -12.78 19.43 -2.39
N GLN A 214 -12.72 18.94 -3.64
CA GLN A 214 -12.75 19.79 -4.84
C GLN A 214 -14.16 19.99 -5.41
N LYS A 215 -15.16 19.25 -4.91
CA LYS A 215 -16.57 19.31 -5.36
C LYS A 215 -17.49 20.07 -4.40
N SER A 216 -16.98 20.56 -3.27
CA SER A 216 -17.67 21.46 -2.34
C SER A 216 -17.22 22.90 -2.55
#